data_AF-A0A8J3NVK9-F1
#
_entry.id   AF-A0A8J3NVK9-F1
#
_cell.length_a   1.000
_cell.length_b   1.000
_cell.length_c   1.000
_cell.angle_alpha   90.00
_cell.angle_beta   90.00
_cell.angle_gamma   90.00
#
_symmetry.space_group_name_H-M   'P 1'
#
loop_
_entity.id
_entity.type
_entity.pdbx_description
1 polymer ?
#
loop_
_entity_poly.entity_id
_entity_poly.type
_entity_poly.pdbx_seq_one_letter_code
_entity_poly.pdbx_strand_id
1 'polypeptide(L)'
;MRIRTSVLVPLLVAVLGGVLVPASPALAEPVGGEVRMEAPMVRIGVDHKIAEANGYVVRVDSNGVEYSVKKGAITPFNEVWGECGSSFVYLTAVDTKKHYTSIYTGFTLAAGRAGAVWVDWNVSMIDNYGASVKTWDQPEASVHDWRKTKPFTSSGPGWAYAKVLNTSIVTLWDGTICWSYGPQAEAYL
;
A
#
# COMPACT_ATOMS: atom_id res chain seq x y z
N MET A 1 -5.89 -46.00 -6.60
CA MET A 1 -7.08 -46.56 -7.29
C MET A 1 -8.21 -45.55 -7.17
N ARG A 2 -8.40 -44.68 -8.18
CA ARG A 2 -9.48 -43.69 -8.25
C ARG A 2 -10.12 -43.78 -9.63
N ILE A 3 -11.45 -43.87 -9.61
CA ILE A 3 -12.33 -44.30 -10.69
C ILE A 3 -12.51 -43.16 -11.71
N ARG A 4 -12.36 -43.48 -12.99
CA ARG A 4 -12.57 -42.58 -14.14
C ARG A 4 -14.05 -42.60 -14.54
N THR A 5 -14.71 -41.45 -14.57
CA THR A 5 -16.07 -41.30 -15.12
C THR A 5 -15.96 -40.63 -16.49
N SER A 6 -16.25 -41.41 -17.53
CA SER A 6 -16.26 -40.96 -18.93
C SER A 6 -17.68 -40.51 -19.29
N VAL A 7 -17.84 -39.33 -19.86
CA VAL A 7 -19.13 -38.81 -20.35
C VAL A 7 -19.11 -38.86 -21.88
N LEU A 8 -19.99 -39.67 -22.45
CA LEU A 8 -20.30 -39.76 -23.88
C LEU A 8 -21.33 -38.68 -24.24
N VAL A 9 -21.02 -37.85 -25.24
CA VAL A 9 -21.96 -36.91 -25.85
C VAL A 9 -22.26 -37.41 -27.28
N PRO A 10 -23.53 -37.64 -27.65
CA PRO A 10 -23.87 -38.11 -28.98
C PRO A 10 -23.83 -36.98 -30.01
N LEU A 11 -23.20 -37.30 -31.13
CA LEU A 11 -23.11 -36.55 -32.37
C LEU A 11 -24.45 -36.61 -33.10
N LEU A 12 -25.08 -35.46 -33.37
CA LEU A 12 -26.29 -35.38 -34.20
C LEU A 12 -25.93 -34.73 -35.53
N VAL A 13 -25.98 -35.53 -36.59
CA VAL A 13 -25.78 -35.13 -37.99
C VAL A 13 -27.14 -34.78 -38.57
N ALA A 14 -27.34 -33.52 -38.96
CA ALA A 14 -28.50 -33.09 -39.72
C ALA A 14 -28.04 -32.64 -41.12
N VAL A 15 -28.44 -33.42 -42.13
CA VAL A 15 -28.28 -33.09 -43.56
C VAL A 15 -29.55 -32.32 -43.98
N LEU A 16 -29.39 -31.07 -44.40
CA LEU A 16 -30.46 -30.29 -45.02
C LEU A 16 -29.98 -29.75 -46.37
N GLY A 17 -30.78 -30.05 -47.39
CA GLY A 17 -30.52 -29.79 -48.80
C GLY A 17 -30.58 -28.31 -49.15
N GLY A 18 -29.81 -27.97 -50.19
CA GLY A 18 -29.63 -26.62 -50.69
C GLY A 18 -30.76 -26.10 -51.57
N VAL A 19 -30.92 -24.78 -51.52
CA VAL A 19 -31.48 -23.95 -52.59
C VAL A 19 -30.39 -22.93 -52.92
N LEU A 20 -29.85 -22.97 -54.14
CA LEU A 20 -28.84 -22.01 -54.60
C LEU A 20 -29.53 -20.68 -54.94
N VAL A 21 -29.48 -19.74 -53.99
CA VAL A 21 -29.81 -18.33 -54.22
C VAL A 21 -28.54 -17.66 -54.78
N PRO A 22 -28.61 -16.89 -55.89
CA PRO A 22 -27.46 -16.14 -56.37
C PRO A 22 -27.02 -15.15 -55.27
N ALA A 23 -25.80 -15.34 -54.77
CA ALA A 23 -25.22 -14.48 -53.76
C ALA A 23 -25.07 -13.06 -54.32
N SER A 24 -25.86 -12.12 -53.83
CA SER A 24 -25.51 -10.71 -53.91
C SER A 24 -24.11 -10.54 -53.32
N PRO A 25 -23.19 -9.77 -53.94
CA PRO A 25 -21.91 -9.49 -53.33
C PRO A 25 -22.19 -8.86 -51.96
N ALA A 26 -21.88 -9.61 -50.90
CA ALA A 26 -21.90 -9.06 -49.56
C ALA A 26 -20.91 -7.90 -49.57
N LEU A 27 -21.41 -6.67 -49.45
CA LEU A 27 -20.59 -5.55 -49.01
C LEU A 27 -19.90 -6.05 -47.74
N ALA A 28 -18.58 -6.18 -47.79
CA ALA A 28 -17.80 -6.53 -46.62
C ALA A 28 -18.24 -5.58 -45.50
N GLU A 29 -18.80 -6.13 -44.42
CA GLU A 29 -19.04 -5.35 -43.22
C GLU A 29 -17.70 -4.72 -42.85
N PRO A 30 -17.65 -3.41 -42.55
CA PRO A 30 -16.42 -2.81 -42.09
C PRO A 30 -15.97 -3.66 -40.91
N VAL A 31 -14.79 -4.26 -41.03
CA VAL A 31 -14.17 -5.02 -39.94
C VAL A 31 -14.02 -4.01 -38.82
N GLY A 32 -15.01 -3.98 -37.93
CA GLY A 32 -15.05 -3.13 -36.77
C GLY A 32 -14.01 -3.65 -35.81
N GLY A 33 -12.74 -3.34 -36.09
CA GLY A 33 -11.68 -3.52 -35.14
C GLY A 33 -12.07 -2.71 -33.91
N GLU A 34 -12.39 -3.40 -32.83
CA GLU A 34 -12.66 -2.76 -31.54
C GLU A 34 -11.36 -2.08 -31.11
N VAL A 35 -11.24 -0.78 -31.40
CA VAL A 35 -10.08 0.02 -31.03
C VAL A 35 -10.16 0.21 -29.52
N ARG A 36 -9.53 -0.71 -28.78
CA ARG A 36 -9.39 -0.60 -27.33
C ARG A 36 -8.40 0.51 -27.01
N MET A 37 -8.92 1.68 -26.69
CA MET A 37 -8.12 2.78 -26.19
C MET A 37 -7.88 2.58 -24.69
N GLU A 38 -6.63 2.30 -24.32
CA GLU A 38 -6.22 2.21 -22.93
C GLU A 38 -5.83 3.62 -22.43
N ALA A 39 -6.67 4.18 -21.56
CA ALA A 39 -6.33 5.39 -20.82
C ALA A 39 -6.00 5.01 -19.38
N PRO A 40 -4.90 5.55 -18.80
CA PRO A 40 -4.57 5.28 -17.41
C PRO A 40 -5.63 5.87 -16.48
N MET A 41 -6.10 5.08 -15.50
CA MET A 41 -6.93 5.59 -14.42
C MET A 41 -6.06 6.37 -13.44
N VAL A 42 -6.39 7.63 -13.22
CA VAL A 42 -5.68 8.52 -12.29
C VAL A 42 -6.64 8.93 -11.17
N ARG A 43 -6.17 8.83 -9.92
CA ARG A 43 -6.90 9.31 -8.74
C ARG A 43 -6.82 10.84 -8.69
N ILE A 44 -7.98 11.50 -8.60
CA ILE A 44 -8.08 12.96 -8.60
C ILE A 44 -8.57 13.55 -7.26
N GLY A 45 -9.00 12.72 -6.32
CA GLY A 45 -9.52 13.18 -5.01
C GLY A 45 -10.33 12.10 -4.28
N VAL A 46 -11.10 12.52 -3.28
CA VAL A 46 -12.03 11.69 -2.52
C VAL A 46 -13.42 12.33 -2.55
N ASP A 47 -14.48 11.55 -2.78
CA ASP A 47 -15.84 12.04 -2.60
C ASP A 47 -16.21 11.97 -1.11
N HIS A 48 -16.34 13.13 -0.47
CA HIS A 48 -16.58 13.23 0.97
C HIS A 48 -17.92 12.61 1.38
N LYS A 49 -18.96 12.74 0.54
CA LYS A 49 -20.30 12.22 0.87
C LYS A 49 -20.31 10.70 0.79
N ILE A 50 -19.69 10.13 -0.24
CA ILE A 50 -19.56 8.68 -0.38
C ILE A 50 -18.68 8.12 0.72
N ALA A 51 -17.55 8.77 1.02
CA ALA A 51 -16.67 8.37 2.12
C ALA A 51 -17.45 8.33 3.45
N GLU A 52 -18.14 9.41 3.80
CA GLU A 52 -18.93 9.49 5.03
C GLU A 52 -20.05 8.44 5.09
N ALA A 53 -20.82 8.28 4.02
CA ALA A 53 -21.91 7.30 3.95
C ALA A 53 -21.43 5.86 4.14
N ASN A 54 -20.17 5.58 3.80
CA ASN A 54 -19.54 4.27 3.96
C ASN A 54 -18.72 4.15 5.26
N GLY A 55 -18.86 5.12 6.17
CA GLY A 55 -18.16 5.09 7.45
C GLY A 55 -16.68 5.41 7.34
N TYR A 56 -16.27 6.27 6.41
CA TYR A 56 -14.92 6.83 6.29
C TYR A 56 -14.91 8.31 6.68
N VAL A 57 -13.74 8.82 7.07
CA VAL A 57 -13.43 10.23 7.26
C VAL A 57 -12.36 10.61 6.24
N VAL A 58 -12.52 11.77 5.61
CA VAL A 58 -11.52 12.32 4.69
C VAL A 58 -10.49 13.08 5.51
N ARG A 59 -9.20 12.85 5.23
CA ARG A 59 -8.06 13.57 5.79
C ARG A 59 -7.23 14.16 4.67
N VAL A 60 -6.42 15.15 5.01
CA VAL A 60 -5.48 15.81 4.09
C VAL A 60 -4.07 15.45 4.54
N ASP A 61 -3.20 15.03 3.62
CA ASP A 61 -1.78 14.85 3.92
C ASP A 61 -1.02 16.18 3.91
N SER A 62 0.27 16.13 4.19
CA SER A 62 1.15 17.31 4.22
C SER A 62 1.34 17.99 2.87
N ASN A 63 1.07 17.29 1.77
CA ASN A 63 1.14 17.83 0.42
C ASN A 63 -0.22 18.41 -0.04
N GLY A 64 -1.21 18.44 0.85
CA GLY A 64 -2.56 18.93 0.54
C GLY A 64 -3.43 17.90 -0.18
N VAL A 65 -3.04 16.63 -0.25
CA VAL A 65 -3.79 15.59 -0.96
C VAL A 65 -4.78 14.91 -0.01
N GLU A 66 -6.04 14.83 -0.44
CA GLU A 66 -7.10 14.19 0.34
C GLU A 66 -7.07 12.67 0.22
N TYR A 67 -7.28 11.96 1.33
CA TYR A 67 -7.43 10.50 1.39
C TYR A 67 -8.52 10.09 2.40
N SER A 68 -9.23 8.98 2.13
CA SER A 68 -10.30 8.46 3.00
C SER A 68 -9.78 7.36 3.93
N VAL A 69 -10.16 7.42 5.21
CA VAL A 69 -9.82 6.43 6.23
C VAL A 69 -11.04 6.02 7.03
N LYS A 70 -11.16 4.73 7.38
CA LYS A 70 -12.38 4.21 8.03
C LYS A 70 -12.57 4.83 9.42
N LYS A 71 -13.76 5.36 9.72
CA LYS A 71 -14.12 5.89 11.05
C LYS A 71 -13.97 4.75 12.07
N GLY A 72 -13.27 5.02 13.18
CA GLY A 72 -12.99 4.02 14.22
C GLY A 72 -11.80 3.10 13.93
N ALA A 73 -11.24 3.11 12.72
CA ALA A 73 -9.86 2.68 12.55
C ALA A 73 -8.99 3.75 13.21
N ILE A 74 -8.09 3.37 14.11
CA ILE A 74 -7.02 4.27 14.52
C ILE A 74 -6.20 4.37 13.26
N THR A 75 -6.45 5.33 12.37
CA THR A 75 -5.48 5.59 11.32
C THR A 75 -4.45 6.48 11.95
N PRO A 76 -3.34 5.91 12.41
CA PRO A 76 -2.29 6.77 12.86
C PRO A 76 -1.77 7.61 11.70
N PHE A 77 -1.23 8.76 12.05
CA PHE A 77 -0.49 9.59 11.11
C PHE A 77 0.76 8.80 10.72
N ASN A 78 0.68 8.08 9.60
CA ASN A 78 1.80 7.35 9.02
C ASN A 78 2.95 8.29 8.68
N GLU A 79 2.69 9.59 8.54
CA GLU A 79 3.69 10.63 8.36
C GLU A 79 3.38 11.84 9.25
N VAL A 80 4.39 12.39 9.91
CA VAL A 80 4.28 13.57 10.78
C VAL A 80 5.38 14.56 10.41
N TRP A 81 5.01 15.83 10.30
CA TRP A 81 5.91 16.92 9.96
C TRP A 81 6.39 17.67 11.20
N GLY A 82 7.61 18.18 11.13
CA GLY A 82 8.27 18.96 12.16
C GLY A 82 9.27 19.95 11.58
N GLU A 83 9.93 20.71 12.45
CA GLU A 83 10.88 21.76 12.05
C GLU A 83 12.11 21.23 11.29
N CYS A 84 12.46 19.97 11.50
CA CYS A 84 13.57 19.31 10.82
C CYS A 84 13.17 18.66 9.49
N GLY A 85 11.88 18.50 9.20
CA GLY A 85 11.38 17.70 8.07
C GLY A 85 10.22 16.79 8.48
N SER A 86 10.05 15.66 7.79
CA SER A 86 9.01 14.68 8.10
C SER A 86 9.59 13.35 8.57
N SER A 87 8.83 12.64 9.40
CA SER A 87 9.08 11.25 9.76
C SER A 87 7.87 10.40 9.43
N PHE A 88 8.08 9.14 9.08
CA PHE A 88 7.00 8.26 8.72
C PHE A 88 7.19 6.80 9.18
N VAL A 89 6.09 6.07 9.28
CA VAL A 89 6.03 4.62 9.36
C VAL A 89 4.81 4.14 8.60
N TYR A 90 5.00 3.08 7.82
CA TYR A 90 3.97 2.34 7.13
C TYR A 90 4.07 0.89 7.56
N LEU A 91 2.92 0.27 7.80
CA LEU A 91 2.81 -1.14 8.14
C LEU A 91 1.93 -1.81 7.08
N THR A 92 2.49 -2.77 6.34
CA THR A 92 1.78 -3.45 5.25
C THR A 92 1.68 -4.93 5.56
N ALA A 93 0.47 -5.48 5.60
CA ALA A 93 0.26 -6.93 5.65
C ALA A 93 0.66 -7.54 4.30
N VAL A 94 1.67 -8.41 4.31
CA VAL A 94 2.20 -9.06 3.11
C VAL A 94 1.64 -10.47 2.95
N ASP A 95 1.47 -11.21 4.04
CA ASP A 95 0.83 -12.54 4.06
C ASP A 95 0.02 -12.70 5.34
N THR A 96 -1.29 -12.48 5.27
CA THR A 96 -2.21 -12.57 6.42
C THR A 96 -2.37 -14.00 6.92
N LYS A 97 -2.17 -15.02 6.08
CA LYS A 97 -2.22 -16.42 6.57
C LYS A 97 -1.04 -16.77 7.47
N LYS A 98 0.07 -16.06 7.31
CA LYS A 98 1.28 -16.20 8.13
C LYS A 98 1.47 -15.04 9.11
N HIS A 99 0.50 -14.14 9.20
CA HIS A 99 0.55 -12.95 10.04
C HIS A 99 1.82 -12.11 9.82
N TYR A 100 2.24 -12.02 8.55
CA TYR A 100 3.49 -11.40 8.13
C TYR A 100 3.25 -9.98 7.61
N THR A 101 4.00 -9.03 8.17
CA THR A 101 4.03 -7.62 7.77
C THR A 101 5.41 -7.15 7.35
N SER A 102 5.40 -6.10 6.54
CA SER A 102 6.55 -5.24 6.26
C SER A 102 6.37 -3.91 6.98
N ILE A 103 7.36 -3.53 7.80
CA ILE A 103 7.48 -2.21 8.41
C ILE A 103 8.38 -1.37 7.51
N TYR A 104 7.85 -0.32 6.92
CA TYR A 104 8.59 0.64 6.11
C TYR A 104 8.60 1.99 6.83
N THR A 105 9.77 2.50 7.19
CA THR A 105 9.88 3.70 8.03
C THR A 105 11.05 4.56 7.59
N GLY A 106 11.02 5.84 7.96
CA GLY A 106 12.07 6.75 7.57
C GLY A 106 11.80 8.20 7.95
N PHE A 107 12.60 9.07 7.38
CA PHE A 107 12.47 10.52 7.47
C PHE A 107 12.95 11.21 6.19
N THR A 108 12.51 12.45 6.01
CA THR A 108 13.02 13.37 4.98
C THR A 108 13.29 14.71 5.65
N LEU A 109 14.51 15.22 5.54
CA LEU A 109 14.89 16.51 6.11
C LEU A 109 14.36 17.67 5.27
N ALA A 110 13.97 18.76 5.93
CA ALA A 110 13.51 19.97 5.28
C ALA A 110 14.61 20.60 4.42
N ALA A 111 14.21 21.29 3.35
CA ALA A 111 15.15 22.00 2.48
C ALA A 111 16.01 22.99 3.29
N GLY A 112 17.32 23.00 3.00
CA GLY A 112 18.29 23.87 3.69
C GLY A 112 18.83 23.32 5.01
N ARG A 113 18.38 22.15 5.49
CA ARG A 113 19.01 21.46 6.62
C ARG A 113 20.30 20.75 6.19
N ALA A 114 21.25 20.61 7.10
CA ALA A 114 22.41 19.74 6.91
C ALA A 114 21.94 18.27 6.81
N GLY A 115 22.65 17.42 6.06
CA GLY A 115 22.28 16.00 5.97
C GLY A 115 22.58 15.26 7.27
N ALA A 116 21.82 14.18 7.51
CA ALA A 116 21.96 13.31 8.67
C ALA A 116 23.27 12.52 8.59
N VAL A 117 24.06 12.53 9.66
CA VAL A 117 25.32 11.77 9.79
C VAL A 117 25.21 10.62 10.79
N TRP A 118 24.19 10.64 11.64
CA TRP A 118 23.88 9.58 12.59
C TRP A 118 22.37 9.39 12.70
N VAL A 119 21.93 8.13 12.76
CA VAL A 119 20.52 7.76 12.89
C VAL A 119 20.40 6.69 13.97
N ASP A 120 19.61 6.97 15.01
CA ASP A 120 19.14 6.02 16.01
C ASP A 120 17.62 5.97 15.89
N TRP A 121 17.11 4.95 15.19
CA TRP A 121 15.70 4.88 14.80
C TRP A 121 15.01 3.65 15.37
N ASN A 122 13.97 3.85 16.15
CA ASN A 122 13.30 2.79 16.89
C ASN A 122 11.81 2.78 16.60
N VAL A 123 11.28 1.63 16.17
CA VAL A 123 9.84 1.42 15.97
C VAL A 123 9.35 0.40 16.98
N SER A 124 8.43 0.81 17.85
CA SER A 124 7.66 -0.11 18.69
C SER A 124 6.59 -0.79 17.86
N MET A 125 6.51 -2.11 18.00
CA MET A 125 5.48 -2.98 17.45
C MET A 125 4.66 -3.54 18.59
N ILE A 126 3.34 -3.42 18.51
CA ILE A 126 2.39 -4.00 19.45
C ILE A 126 1.37 -4.82 18.66
N ASP A 127 1.12 -6.04 19.08
CA ASP A 127 0.03 -6.87 18.57
C ASP A 127 -0.77 -7.47 19.74
N ASN A 128 -1.73 -8.34 19.41
CA ASN A 128 -2.54 -9.03 20.43
C ASN A 128 -1.74 -9.96 21.36
N TYR A 129 -0.48 -10.25 21.04
CA TYR A 129 0.34 -11.27 21.66
C TYR A 129 1.56 -10.71 22.40
N GLY A 130 1.87 -9.42 22.20
CA GLY A 130 2.90 -8.73 22.95
C GLY A 130 3.39 -7.45 22.29
N ALA A 131 4.54 -6.99 22.76
CA ALA A 131 5.23 -5.82 22.23
C ALA A 131 6.68 -6.18 21.91
N SER A 132 7.24 -5.56 20.86
CA SER A 132 8.67 -5.62 20.55
C SER A 132 9.15 -4.28 20.01
N VAL A 133 10.46 -4.04 20.04
CA VAL A 133 11.07 -2.86 19.39
C VAL A 133 11.93 -3.34 18.25
N LYS A 134 11.81 -2.67 17.10
CA LYS A 134 12.69 -2.84 15.96
C LYS A 134 13.61 -1.62 15.92
N THR A 135 14.91 -1.86 15.99
CA THR A 135 15.93 -0.81 15.94
C THR A 135 16.51 -0.74 14.54
N TRP A 136 16.90 0.43 14.07
CA TRP A 136 17.69 0.62 12.87
C TRP A 136 18.83 1.56 13.21
N ASP A 137 20.02 0.98 13.28
CA ASP A 137 21.25 1.73 13.48
C ASP A 137 21.97 1.74 12.14
N GLN A 138 22.31 2.92 11.63
CA GLN A 138 23.30 3.01 10.57
C GLN A 138 24.20 4.22 10.78
N PRO A 139 25.53 4.01 10.84
CA PRO A 139 26.49 4.99 10.39
C PRO A 139 26.65 4.80 8.89
N GLU A 140 26.27 5.77 8.05
CA GLU A 140 27.00 6.08 6.80
C GLU A 140 26.30 7.12 5.94
N ALA A 141 27.14 8.09 5.52
CA ALA A 141 26.89 9.22 4.63
C ALA A 141 25.87 10.26 5.12
N SER A 142 26.17 11.52 4.82
CA SER A 142 25.24 12.64 4.97
C SER A 142 24.03 12.39 4.07
N VAL A 143 22.87 12.09 4.66
CA VAL A 143 21.62 11.81 3.92
C VAL A 143 20.52 12.79 4.27
N HIS A 144 19.81 13.31 3.28
CA HIS A 144 18.61 14.12 3.47
C HIS A 144 17.33 13.29 3.48
N ASP A 145 17.41 12.07 2.98
CA ASP A 145 16.30 11.13 2.90
C ASP A 145 16.81 9.75 3.33
N TRP A 146 16.18 9.18 4.34
CA TRP A 146 16.53 7.88 4.86
C TRP A 146 15.27 7.05 5.04
N ARG A 147 15.28 5.85 4.45
CA ARG A 147 14.15 4.93 4.47
C ARG A 147 14.64 3.51 4.56
N LYS A 148 14.01 2.70 5.41
CA LYS A 148 14.35 1.28 5.57
C LYS A 148 13.10 0.44 5.76
N THR A 149 13.27 -0.84 5.48
CA THR A 149 12.23 -1.85 5.66
C THR A 149 12.72 -2.93 6.61
N LYS A 150 11.88 -3.39 7.54
CA LYS A 150 12.10 -4.65 8.28
C LYS A 150 10.83 -5.50 8.33
N PRO A 151 10.97 -6.83 8.32
CA PRO A 151 9.84 -7.72 8.54
C PRO A 151 9.37 -7.70 10.00
N PHE A 152 8.09 -7.97 10.19
CA PHE A 152 7.50 -8.35 11.49
C PHE A 152 6.45 -9.44 11.28
N THR A 153 6.51 -10.48 12.11
CA THR A 153 5.54 -11.57 12.12
C THR A 153 4.84 -11.57 13.47
N SER A 154 3.51 -11.48 13.46
CA SER A 154 2.72 -11.63 14.69
C SER A 154 2.56 -13.10 15.06
N SER A 155 2.38 -13.37 16.35
CA SER A 155 2.15 -14.73 16.86
C SER A 155 0.75 -15.28 16.55
N GLY A 156 -0.12 -14.49 15.92
CA GLY A 156 -1.45 -14.92 15.49
C GLY A 156 -2.22 -13.81 14.77
N PRO A 157 -3.52 -14.04 14.48
CA PRO A 157 -4.35 -13.08 13.79
C PRO A 157 -4.71 -11.88 14.67
N GLY A 158 -4.89 -10.72 14.04
CA GLY A 158 -5.33 -9.51 14.72
C GLY A 158 -4.69 -8.23 14.22
N TRP A 159 -4.94 -7.15 14.95
CA TRP A 159 -4.33 -5.86 14.65
C TRP A 159 -2.89 -5.83 15.15
N ALA A 160 -1.99 -5.40 14.28
CA ALA A 160 -0.64 -4.99 14.64
C ALA A 160 -0.53 -3.48 14.48
N TYR A 161 0.16 -2.86 15.42
CA TYR A 161 0.39 -1.42 15.52
C TYR A 161 1.89 -1.17 15.52
N ALA A 162 2.32 -0.21 14.71
CA ALA A 162 3.67 0.30 14.65
C ALA A 162 3.69 1.75 15.15
N LYS A 163 4.72 2.12 15.90
CA LYS A 163 4.96 3.50 16.35
C LYS A 163 6.44 3.80 16.29
N VAL A 164 6.85 4.84 15.55
CA VAL A 164 8.20 5.39 15.73
C VAL A 164 8.28 5.96 17.14
N LEU A 165 9.26 5.55 17.92
CA LEU A 165 9.43 6.04 19.29
C LEU A 165 9.91 7.50 19.26
N ASN A 166 9.48 8.30 20.23
CA ASN A 166 9.93 9.68 20.40
C ASN A 166 11.43 9.78 20.76
N THR A 167 12.04 8.65 21.13
CA THR A 167 13.49 8.52 21.32
C THR A 167 14.24 8.30 20.01
N SER A 168 13.55 8.18 18.87
CA SER A 168 14.19 8.07 17.56
C SER A 168 14.74 9.43 17.17
N ILE A 169 16.05 9.49 16.95
CA ILE A 169 16.79 10.72 16.70
C ILE A 169 17.65 10.60 15.44
N VAL A 170 17.92 11.76 14.87
CA VAL A 170 18.80 11.95 13.73
C VAL A 170 19.74 13.10 14.06
N THR A 171 21.05 12.87 14.01
CA THR A 171 22.05 13.93 14.19
C THR A 171 22.52 14.40 12.83
N LEU A 172 22.44 15.70 12.57
CA LEU A 172 22.87 16.33 11.33
C LEU A 172 24.36 16.67 11.36
N TRP A 173 24.95 16.87 10.19
CA TRP A 173 26.36 17.26 10.04
C TRP A 173 26.73 18.55 10.80
N ASP A 174 25.78 19.48 11.00
CA ASP A 174 25.98 20.72 11.75
C ASP A 174 25.83 20.55 13.28
N GLY A 175 25.60 19.32 13.76
CA GLY A 175 25.39 19.01 15.17
C GLY A 175 23.95 19.13 15.66
N THR A 176 23.01 19.56 14.82
CA THR A 176 21.58 19.60 15.16
C THR A 176 21.05 18.19 15.40
N ILE A 177 20.25 17.99 16.45
CA ILE A 177 19.57 16.73 16.74
C ILE A 177 18.08 16.89 16.45
N CYS A 178 17.55 16.05 15.58
CA CYS A 178 16.15 16.01 15.18
C CYS A 178 15.50 14.74 15.73
N TRP A 179 14.50 14.89 16.59
CA TRP A 179 13.66 13.79 17.05
C TRP A 179 12.45 13.55 16.15
N SER A 180 11.94 12.32 16.15
CA SER A 180 10.67 11.98 15.52
C SER A 180 9.49 12.29 16.44
N TYR A 181 8.40 12.87 15.90
CA TYR A 181 7.14 13.09 16.64
C TYR A 181 6.24 11.85 16.73
N GLY A 182 6.81 10.68 16.49
CA GLY A 182 6.16 9.39 16.69
C GLY A 182 4.96 9.12 15.77
N PRO A 183 5.15 9.18 14.43
CA PRO A 183 4.19 8.63 13.48
C PRO A 183 3.91 7.16 13.83
N GLN A 184 2.71 6.73 13.51
CA GLN A 184 2.22 5.40 13.85
C GLN A 184 1.63 4.77 12.57
N ALA A 185 1.49 3.44 12.51
CA ALA A 185 0.81 2.68 11.45
C ALA A 185 0.05 1.49 12.05
N GLU A 186 -1.02 1.03 11.42
CA GLU A 186 -1.69 -0.22 11.80
C GLU A 186 -1.99 -1.09 10.58
N ALA A 187 -2.04 -2.40 10.79
CA ALA A 187 -2.42 -3.37 9.78
C ALA A 187 -3.12 -4.57 10.44
N TYR A 188 -4.11 -5.13 9.76
CA TYR A 188 -4.75 -6.37 10.18
C TYR A 188 -4.01 -7.58 9.59
N LEU A 189 -3.68 -8.55 10.44
CA LEU A 189 -2.91 -9.75 10.14
C LEU A 189 -3.70 -11.04 10.31
#